data_AF-A0A7X7P8H6-F1
#
_entry.id   AF-A0A7X7P8H6-F1
#
_cell.length_a   1.000
_cell.length_b   1.000
_cell.length_c   1.000
_cell.angle_alpha   90.00
_cell.angle_beta   90.00
_cell.angle_gamma   90.00
#
_symmetry.space_group_name_H-M   'P 1'
#
loop_
_entity.id
_entity.type
_entity.pdbx_description
1 polymer ?
#
loop_
_entity_poly.entity_id
_entity_poly.type
_entity_poly.pdbx_seq_one_letter_code
_entity_poly.pdbx_strand_id
1 'polypeptide(L)'
;MYNLELPRKLKASANQAHQVAANIFRPISRKYDLAEHEYPVELDTMAAMVEGLSDSGGEIGGASGGRGDAPKSDLVANANGGNMAALLNTLETSWGDVGLMLTIPYQGLGNAAIAAVATDEQLERFGKVWASMAITEPSFGSDSAAVTTTANLEGDEWVLNGEKIFV
;
A
#
# COMPACT_ATOMS: atom_id res chain seq x y z
N MET A 1 -24.56 -23.28 8.60
CA MET A 1 -23.20 -23.72 8.96
C MET A 1 -22.22 -22.79 8.26
N TYR A 2 -21.36 -22.09 8.99
CA TYR A 2 -20.33 -21.24 8.39
C TYR A 2 -19.10 -22.07 8.07
N ASN A 3 -18.49 -21.86 6.91
CA ASN A 3 -17.23 -22.49 6.53
C ASN A 3 -16.08 -21.54 6.89
N LEU A 4 -15.21 -21.97 7.81
CA LEU A 4 -14.05 -21.19 8.28
C LEU A 4 -12.75 -21.57 7.54
N GLU A 5 -12.80 -22.54 6.62
CA GLU A 5 -11.63 -22.94 5.85
C GLU A 5 -11.35 -21.99 4.70
N LEU A 6 -10.08 -21.59 4.55
CA LEU A 6 -9.64 -20.81 3.41
C LEU A 6 -9.84 -21.60 2.09
N PRO A 7 -10.43 -21.00 1.05
CA PRO A 7 -10.43 -21.55 -0.30
C PRO A 7 -9.02 -21.88 -0.79
N ARG A 8 -8.88 -22.94 -1.60
CA ARG A 8 -7.56 -23.39 -2.11
C ARG A 8 -6.75 -22.27 -2.78
N LYS A 9 -7.42 -21.41 -3.56
CA LYS A 9 -6.77 -20.26 -4.22
C LYS A 9 -6.15 -19.30 -3.21
N LEU A 10 -6.84 -19.02 -2.10
CA LEU A 10 -6.35 -18.15 -1.04
C LEU A 10 -5.22 -18.80 -0.21
N LYS A 11 -5.29 -20.11 0.04
CA LYS A 11 -4.18 -20.86 0.67
C LYS A 11 -2.89 -20.78 -0.16
N ALA A 12 -3.00 -20.87 -1.49
CA ALA A 12 -1.85 -20.73 -2.38
C ALA A 12 -1.23 -19.32 -2.32
N SER A 13 -2.06 -18.27 -2.34
CA SER A 13 -1.59 -16.88 -2.19
C SER A 13 -0.88 -16.65 -0.86
N ALA A 14 -1.49 -17.10 0.26
CA ALA A 14 -0.89 -16.98 1.58
C ALA A 14 0.47 -17.69 1.65
N ASN A 15 0.57 -18.92 1.14
CA ASN A 15 1.85 -19.64 1.09
C ASN A 15 2.92 -18.90 0.30
N GLN A 16 2.57 -18.27 -0.83
CA GLN A 16 3.52 -17.49 -1.62
C GLN A 16 4.02 -16.25 -0.86
N ALA A 17 3.11 -15.50 -0.23
CA ALA A 17 3.46 -14.37 0.62
C ALA A 17 4.33 -14.79 1.81
N HIS A 18 4.05 -15.96 2.41
CA HIS A 18 4.88 -16.52 3.48
C HIS A 18 6.30 -16.84 3.02
N GLN A 19 6.47 -17.34 1.78
CA GLN A 19 7.81 -17.58 1.23
C GLN A 19 8.59 -16.29 1.04
N VAL A 20 7.94 -15.20 0.62
CA VAL A 20 8.57 -13.86 0.56
C VAL A 20 9.00 -13.44 1.96
N ALA A 21 8.10 -13.54 2.94
CA ALA A 21 8.39 -13.16 4.32
C ALA A 21 9.58 -13.94 4.89
N ALA A 22 9.60 -15.26 4.73
CA ALA A 22 10.63 -16.14 5.26
C ALA A 22 12.00 -15.99 4.58
N ASN A 23 12.02 -15.78 3.26
CA ASN A 23 13.26 -15.81 2.49
C ASN A 23 13.80 -14.42 2.11
N ILE A 24 12.98 -13.37 2.19
CA ILE A 24 13.38 -11.99 1.85
C ILE A 24 13.35 -11.11 3.09
N PHE A 25 12.24 -11.05 3.82
CA PHE A 25 12.10 -10.09 4.93
C PHE A 25 12.86 -10.53 6.17
N ARG A 26 12.65 -11.77 6.65
CA ARG A 26 13.31 -12.29 7.86
C ARG A 26 14.84 -12.19 7.81
N PRO A 27 15.54 -12.49 6.69
CA PRO A 27 16.98 -12.38 6.63
C PRO A 27 17.53 -10.95 6.78
N ILE A 28 16.78 -9.93 6.35
CA ILE A 28 17.25 -8.54 6.37
C ILE A 28 16.62 -7.69 7.49
N SER A 29 15.57 -8.18 8.15
CA SER A 29 14.83 -7.47 9.21
C SER A 29 15.77 -6.90 10.30
N ARG A 30 16.61 -7.73 10.92
CA ARG A 30 17.52 -7.25 11.97
C ARG A 30 18.60 -6.30 11.47
N LYS A 31 19.02 -6.42 10.20
CA LYS A 31 19.99 -5.50 9.59
C LYS A 31 19.39 -4.10 9.54
N TYR A 32 18.18 -3.96 9.01
CA TYR A 32 17.54 -2.66 8.84
C TYR A 32 16.94 -2.09 10.13
N ASP A 33 16.51 -2.94 11.07
CA ASP A 33 16.16 -2.52 12.43
C ASP A 33 17.34 -1.84 13.16
N LEU A 34 18.56 -2.36 12.99
CA LEU A 34 19.77 -1.75 13.57
C LEU A 34 20.28 -0.53 12.81
N ALA A 35 20.05 -0.49 11.49
CA ALA A 35 20.50 0.59 10.63
C ALA A 35 19.53 1.80 10.60
N GLU A 36 18.39 1.68 11.29
CA GLU A 36 17.34 2.69 11.41
C GLU A 36 16.85 3.23 10.06
N HIS A 37 17.43 4.34 9.60
CA HIS A 37 16.98 5.11 8.44
C HIS A 37 17.59 4.62 7.12
N GLU A 38 18.38 3.54 7.14
CA GLU A 38 18.91 2.97 5.91
C GLU A 38 17.80 2.28 5.10
N TYR A 39 17.72 2.64 3.82
CA TYR A 39 16.75 2.08 2.90
C TYR A 39 17.08 0.61 2.53
N PRO A 40 16.10 -0.31 2.58
CA PRO A 40 16.32 -1.70 2.22
C PRO A 40 16.37 -1.92 0.70
N VAL A 41 17.54 -1.69 0.11
CA VAL A 41 17.81 -1.83 -1.34
C VAL A 41 17.45 -3.20 -1.93
N GLU A 42 17.43 -4.26 -1.12
CA GLU A 42 17.00 -5.59 -1.55
C GLU A 42 15.52 -5.61 -1.98
N LEU A 43 14.69 -4.68 -1.47
CA LEU A 43 13.29 -4.54 -1.84
C LEU A 43 13.09 -3.96 -3.25
N ASP A 44 14.09 -3.29 -3.84
CA ASP A 44 14.00 -2.82 -5.23
C ASP A 44 13.88 -4.00 -6.21
N THR A 45 14.61 -5.08 -5.93
CA THR A 45 14.54 -6.30 -6.74
C THR A 45 13.16 -6.94 -6.63
N MET A 46 12.56 -6.91 -5.44
CA MET A 46 11.21 -7.41 -5.23
C MET A 46 10.16 -6.55 -5.95
N ALA A 47 10.30 -5.22 -5.90
CA ALA A 47 9.41 -4.30 -6.62
C ALA A 47 9.46 -4.55 -8.14
N ALA A 48 10.65 -4.70 -8.71
CA ALA A 48 10.82 -5.02 -10.13
C ALA A 48 10.19 -6.38 -10.51
N MET A 49 10.29 -7.38 -9.63
CA MET A 49 9.64 -8.67 -9.85
C MET A 49 8.11 -8.57 -9.82
N VAL A 50 7.55 -7.84 -8.85
CA VAL A 50 6.09 -7.62 -8.75
C VAL A 50 5.58 -6.85 -9.96
N GLU A 51 6.29 -5.80 -10.38
CA GLU A 51 5.95 -5.01 -11.57
C GLU A 51 5.93 -5.89 -12.83
N GLY A 52 6.98 -6.68 -13.06
CA GLY A 52 7.02 -7.59 -14.22
C GLY A 52 5.90 -8.65 -14.20
N LEU A 53 5.48 -9.09 -13.01
CA LEU A 53 4.36 -10.01 -12.85
C LEU A 53 3.01 -9.32 -13.13
N SER A 54 2.82 -8.09 -12.66
CA SER A 54 1.65 -7.27 -12.96
C SER A 54 1.52 -6.96 -14.45
N ASP A 55 2.62 -6.61 -15.12
CA ASP A 55 2.66 -6.39 -16.58
C ASP A 55 2.30 -7.66 -17.37
N SER A 56 2.59 -8.84 -16.80
CA SER A 56 2.22 -10.14 -17.39
C SER A 56 0.78 -10.58 -17.08
N GLY A 57 -0.01 -9.75 -16.40
CA GLY A 57 -1.40 -10.04 -16.01
C GLY A 57 -1.54 -10.88 -14.74
N GLY A 58 -0.47 -11.00 -13.94
CA GLY A 58 -0.48 -11.67 -12.64
C GLY A 58 -0.70 -10.69 -11.48
N GLU A 59 -1.57 -11.03 -10.53
CA GLU A 59 -1.78 -10.27 -9.29
C GLU A 59 -0.94 -10.90 -8.16
N ILE A 60 0.19 -10.27 -7.79
CA ILE A 60 1.01 -10.67 -6.62
C ILE A 60 1.03 -9.57 -5.54
N GLY A 61 0.44 -8.40 -5.80
CA GLY A 61 0.32 -7.30 -4.84
C GLY A 61 -0.83 -7.46 -3.85
N GLY A 62 -0.74 -6.76 -2.72
CA GLY A 62 -1.92 -6.41 -1.93
C GLY A 62 -2.94 -5.63 -2.78
N ALA A 63 -4.16 -5.46 -2.28
CA ALA A 63 -5.29 -4.93 -3.03
C ALA A 63 -4.87 -3.67 -3.82
N SER A 64 -4.79 -3.77 -5.14
CA SER A 64 -4.96 -2.59 -5.96
C SER A 64 -6.36 -2.10 -5.59
N GLY A 65 -6.45 -0.94 -4.95
CA GLY A 65 -7.72 -0.42 -4.42
C GLY A 65 -8.81 -0.21 -5.48
N GLY A 66 -8.50 -0.52 -6.75
CA GLY A 66 -9.27 -0.14 -7.92
C GLY A 66 -9.28 1.38 -8.08
N ARG A 67 -9.53 1.85 -9.29
CA ARG A 67 -9.93 3.25 -9.43
C ARG A 67 -11.39 3.37 -8.98
N GLY A 68 -11.72 4.47 -8.28
CA GLY A 68 -13.09 4.71 -7.82
C GLY A 68 -14.12 4.87 -8.95
N ASP A 69 -13.66 5.12 -10.17
CA ASP A 69 -14.46 5.29 -11.40
C ASP A 69 -14.68 3.97 -12.18
N ALA A 70 -14.13 2.84 -11.71
CA ALA A 70 -14.31 1.55 -12.37
C ALA A 70 -15.80 1.11 -12.37
N PRO A 71 -16.29 0.51 -13.49
CA PRO A 71 -17.66 0.03 -13.56
C PRO A 71 -17.93 -1.02 -12.48
N LYS A 72 -18.96 -0.79 -11.67
CA LYS A 72 -19.39 -1.74 -10.64
C LYS A 72 -19.86 -3.03 -11.30
N SER A 73 -19.39 -4.17 -10.80
CA SER A 73 -19.83 -5.47 -11.30
C SER A 73 -21.33 -5.68 -11.08
N ASP A 74 -22.03 -6.26 -12.05
CA ASP A 74 -23.45 -6.68 -11.94
C ASP A 74 -23.65 -7.90 -11.01
N LEU A 75 -22.61 -8.33 -10.30
CA LEU A 75 -22.68 -9.44 -9.37
C LEU A 75 -23.57 -9.10 -8.18
N VAL A 76 -24.68 -9.83 -8.04
CA VAL A 76 -25.59 -9.78 -6.87
C VAL A 76 -25.03 -10.58 -5.67
N ALA A 77 -23.77 -11.03 -5.76
CA ALA A 77 -23.10 -11.85 -4.76
C ALA A 77 -21.87 -11.13 -4.19
N ASN A 78 -21.48 -11.52 -2.97
CA ASN A 78 -20.29 -10.96 -2.32
C ASN A 78 -19.01 -11.35 -3.08
N ALA A 79 -18.40 -10.40 -3.78
CA ALA A 79 -17.15 -10.55 -4.53
C ALA A 79 -15.95 -10.00 -3.73
N ASN A 80 -15.68 -10.55 -2.54
CA ASN A 80 -14.60 -10.08 -1.65
C ASN A 80 -13.24 -10.79 -1.83
N GLY A 81 -13.05 -11.55 -2.91
CA GLY A 81 -11.86 -12.41 -3.09
C GLY A 81 -10.54 -11.65 -3.12
N GLY A 82 -10.51 -10.49 -3.79
CA GLY A 82 -9.32 -9.63 -3.87
C GLY A 82 -8.90 -9.06 -2.51
N ASN A 83 -9.85 -8.50 -1.75
CA ASN A 83 -9.58 -8.00 -0.40
C ASN A 83 -9.11 -9.10 0.56
N MET A 84 -9.70 -10.31 0.45
CA MET A 84 -9.26 -11.46 1.26
C MET A 84 -7.83 -11.91 0.91
N ALA A 85 -7.48 -11.91 -0.39
CA ALA A 85 -6.12 -12.20 -0.82
C ALA A 85 -5.14 -11.14 -0.31
N ALA A 86 -5.50 -9.86 -0.42
CA ALA A 86 -4.72 -8.75 0.11
C ALA A 86 -4.49 -8.86 1.62
N LEU A 87 -5.53 -9.15 2.39
CA LEU A 87 -5.43 -9.36 3.83
C LEU A 87 -4.46 -10.49 4.18
N LEU A 88 -4.58 -11.64 3.50
CA LEU A 88 -3.69 -12.78 3.72
C LEU A 88 -2.24 -12.44 3.34
N ASN A 89 -2.02 -11.74 2.22
CA ASN A 89 -0.70 -11.28 1.83
C ASN A 89 -0.11 -10.36 2.91
N THR A 90 -0.86 -9.38 3.40
CA THR A 90 -0.44 -8.48 4.50
C THR A 90 -0.12 -9.25 5.77
N LEU A 91 -0.94 -10.22 6.16
CA LEU A 91 -0.70 -11.04 7.36
C LEU A 91 0.63 -11.81 7.26
N GLU A 92 0.86 -12.46 6.12
CA GLU A 92 2.03 -13.30 5.92
C GLU A 92 3.31 -12.48 5.76
N THR A 93 3.28 -11.34 5.06
CA THR A 93 4.44 -10.45 4.96
C THR A 93 4.74 -9.72 6.27
N SER A 94 3.71 -9.34 7.03
CA SER A 94 3.87 -8.75 8.38
C SER A 94 4.49 -9.74 9.36
N TRP A 95 4.26 -11.06 9.20
CA TRP A 95 4.97 -12.07 9.98
C TRP A 95 6.49 -12.01 9.74
N GLY A 96 6.91 -11.65 8.52
CA GLY A 96 8.32 -11.41 8.20
C GLY A 96 8.84 -10.17 8.91
N ASP A 97 8.30 -9.02 8.52
CA ASP A 97 8.60 -7.70 9.08
C ASP A 97 7.60 -6.66 8.56
N VAL A 98 6.88 -5.98 9.45
CA VAL A 98 5.88 -4.97 9.07
C VAL A 98 6.51 -3.68 8.53
N GLY A 99 7.69 -3.30 9.00
CA GLY A 99 8.41 -2.11 8.53
C GLY A 99 8.90 -2.30 7.09
N LEU A 100 9.47 -3.46 6.79
CA LEU A 100 9.87 -3.80 5.42
C LEU A 100 8.66 -3.91 4.49
N MET A 101 7.55 -4.48 4.95
CA MET A 101 6.31 -4.53 4.18
C MET A 101 5.82 -3.11 3.79
N LEU A 102 5.86 -2.17 4.73
CA LEU A 102 5.44 -0.79 4.51
C LEU A 102 6.45 0.01 3.67
N THR A 103 7.65 -0.52 3.46
CA THR A 103 8.74 0.09 2.68
C THR A 103 8.90 -0.58 1.31
N ILE A 104 7.85 -1.21 0.78
CA ILE A 104 7.86 -1.68 -0.61
C ILE A 104 7.64 -0.46 -1.55
N PRO A 105 8.51 -0.23 -2.55
CA PRO A 105 8.38 0.88 -3.49
C PRO A 105 7.00 1.00 -4.15
N TYR A 106 6.52 2.25 -4.24
CA TYR A 106 5.28 2.63 -4.94
C TYR A 106 4.01 1.95 -4.40
N GLN A 107 4.08 1.43 -3.16
CA GLN A 107 2.97 0.84 -2.42
C GLN A 107 2.68 1.65 -1.16
N GLY A 108 1.61 1.29 -0.45
CA GLY A 108 1.23 1.94 0.81
C GLY A 108 0.14 3.00 0.64
N LEU A 109 -0.19 3.67 1.74
CA LEU A 109 -1.39 4.52 1.84
C LEU A 109 -1.38 5.71 0.87
N GLY A 110 -0.23 6.38 0.70
CA GLY A 110 -0.10 7.50 -0.24
C GLY A 110 -0.35 7.07 -1.68
N ASN A 111 0.31 5.99 -2.13
CA ASN A 111 0.13 5.45 -3.47
C ASN A 111 -1.28 4.88 -3.69
N ALA A 112 -1.90 4.29 -2.67
CA ALA A 112 -3.29 3.84 -2.75
C ALA A 112 -4.26 5.01 -2.96
N ALA A 113 -4.03 6.17 -2.31
CA ALA A 113 -4.83 7.36 -2.56
C ALA A 113 -4.66 7.89 -3.99
N ILE A 114 -3.42 7.98 -4.48
CA ILE A 114 -3.14 8.36 -5.88
C ILE A 114 -3.87 7.42 -6.84
N ALA A 115 -3.70 6.10 -6.69
CA ALA A 115 -4.36 5.13 -7.56
C ALA A 115 -5.89 5.20 -7.53
N ALA A 116 -6.48 5.58 -6.40
CA ALA A 116 -7.92 5.63 -6.24
C ALA A 116 -8.58 6.89 -6.86
N VAL A 117 -7.92 8.06 -6.78
CA VAL A 117 -8.56 9.36 -7.09
C VAL A 117 -7.81 10.23 -8.11
N ALA A 118 -6.61 9.84 -8.55
CA ALA A 118 -5.86 10.61 -9.53
C ALA A 118 -6.56 10.64 -10.90
N THR A 119 -6.47 11.76 -11.59
CA THR A 119 -6.73 11.82 -13.04
C THR A 119 -5.67 11.03 -13.80
N ASP A 120 -5.90 10.73 -15.08
CA ASP A 120 -4.94 9.99 -15.91
C ASP A 120 -3.58 10.72 -16.00
N GLU A 121 -3.60 12.05 -16.16
CA GLU A 121 -2.40 12.89 -16.15
C GLU A 121 -1.68 12.85 -14.80
N GLN A 122 -2.43 12.91 -13.68
CA GLN A 122 -1.84 12.80 -12.34
C GLN A 122 -1.27 11.41 -12.09
N LEU A 123 -1.91 10.35 -12.59
CA LEU A 123 -1.44 8.97 -12.43
C LEU A 123 -0.16 8.73 -13.24
N GLU A 124 -0.07 9.25 -14.46
CA GLU A 124 1.17 9.22 -15.25
C GLU A 124 2.32 9.91 -14.52
N ARG A 125 2.04 11.06 -13.90
CA ARG A 125 3.04 11.87 -13.21
C ARG A 125 3.43 11.32 -11.83
N PHE A 126 2.48 10.78 -11.06
CA PHE A 126 2.66 10.45 -9.64
C PHE A 126 2.50 8.96 -9.30
N GLY A 127 2.16 8.10 -10.26
CA GLY A 127 1.96 6.66 -9.99
C GLY A 127 3.22 5.92 -9.53
N LYS A 128 4.41 6.39 -9.92
CA LYS A 128 5.71 5.78 -9.60
C LYS A 128 6.58 6.70 -8.73
N VAL A 129 5.99 7.34 -7.73
CA VAL A 129 6.72 8.12 -6.72
C VAL A 129 6.48 7.52 -5.33
N TRP A 130 7.40 7.78 -4.41
CA TRP A 130 7.15 7.52 -2.99
C TRP A 130 6.16 8.57 -2.48
N ALA A 131 5.00 8.12 -2.00
CA ALA A 131 3.96 8.98 -1.48
C ALA A 131 3.61 8.61 -0.04
N SER A 132 3.51 9.63 0.81
CA SER A 132 3.06 9.52 2.20
C SER A 132 1.73 10.26 2.42
N MET A 133 1.05 9.97 3.53
CA MET A 133 -0.13 10.71 3.94
C MET A 133 0.23 11.71 5.04
N ALA A 134 0.33 12.98 4.67
CA ALA A 134 0.63 14.06 5.61
C ALA A 134 -0.65 14.59 6.28
N ILE A 135 -1.27 13.78 7.14
CA ILE A 135 -2.54 14.12 7.81
C ILE A 135 -2.27 14.71 9.20
N THR A 136 -1.60 13.95 10.07
CA THR A 136 -1.39 14.24 11.49
C THR A 136 -0.59 15.54 11.71
N GLU A 137 -1.03 16.34 12.67
CA GLU A 137 -0.37 17.58 13.10
C GLU A 137 0.09 17.45 14.55
N PRO A 138 1.03 18.28 15.04
CA PRO A 138 1.39 18.29 16.46
C PRO A 138 0.20 18.47 17.41
N SER A 139 -0.85 19.16 16.95
CA SER A 139 -2.07 19.48 17.70
C SER A 139 -3.16 18.41 17.63
N PHE A 140 -3.15 17.51 16.63
CA PHE A 140 -4.15 16.44 16.52
C PHE A 140 -3.62 15.19 15.82
N GLY A 141 -4.12 14.03 16.26
CA GLY A 141 -3.98 12.76 15.55
C GLY A 141 -5.34 12.09 15.32
N SER A 142 -6.03 11.72 16.40
CA SER A 142 -7.32 11.01 16.32
C SER A 142 -8.49 11.88 15.83
N ASP A 143 -8.48 13.18 16.12
CA ASP A 143 -9.53 14.11 15.68
C ASP A 143 -9.09 14.85 14.41
N SER A 144 -9.27 14.21 13.26
CA SER A 144 -8.86 14.78 11.96
C SER A 144 -9.61 16.05 11.56
N ALA A 145 -10.76 16.33 12.19
CA ALA A 145 -11.51 17.56 11.94
C ALA A 145 -10.84 18.79 12.57
N ALA A 146 -9.94 18.59 13.54
CA ALA A 146 -9.18 19.66 14.18
C ALA A 146 -7.98 20.15 13.36
N VAL A 147 -7.92 19.81 12.06
CA VAL A 147 -6.84 20.21 11.17
C VAL A 147 -6.67 21.73 11.08
N THR A 148 -5.43 22.18 11.23
CA THR A 148 -5.08 23.61 11.21
C THR A 148 -4.25 24.00 9.98
N THR A 149 -3.65 23.04 9.28
CA THR A 149 -3.04 23.29 7.96
C THR A 149 -4.07 23.93 7.03
N THR A 150 -3.71 25.08 6.49
CA THR A 150 -4.56 25.85 5.57
C THR A 150 -4.15 25.60 4.12
N ALA A 151 -5.13 25.69 3.22
CA ALA A 151 -4.92 25.72 1.78
C ALA A 151 -5.67 26.93 1.22
N ASN A 152 -4.95 27.99 0.85
CA ASN A 152 -5.51 29.21 0.29
C ASN A 152 -5.29 29.21 -1.22
N LEU A 153 -6.35 29.44 -2.01
CA LEU A 153 -6.25 29.53 -3.47
C LEU A 153 -5.78 30.93 -3.87
N GLU A 154 -4.64 31.03 -4.53
CA GLU A 154 -4.09 32.27 -5.07
C GLU A 154 -3.88 32.13 -6.59
N GLY A 155 -4.83 32.66 -7.38
CA GLY A 155 -4.82 32.46 -8.82
C GLY A 155 -5.19 31.03 -9.20
N ASP A 156 -4.24 30.30 -9.79
CA ASP A 156 -4.33 28.89 -10.20
C ASP A 156 -3.54 27.93 -9.28
N GLU A 157 -2.96 28.42 -8.19
CA GLU A 157 -2.14 27.64 -7.26
C GLU A 157 -2.69 27.63 -5.83
N TRP A 158 -2.41 26.56 -5.08
CA TRP A 158 -2.74 26.44 -3.66
C TRP A 158 -1.53 26.76 -2.79
N VAL A 159 -1.65 27.77 -1.92
CA VAL A 159 -0.65 28.08 -0.90
C VAL A 159 -0.98 27.31 0.38
N LEU A 160 -0.13 26.36 0.73
CA LEU A 160 -0.26 25.52 1.93
C LEU A 160 0.54 26.08 3.09
N ASN A 161 -0.06 26.20 4.28
CA ASN A 161 0.63 26.62 5.51
C ASN A 161 0.21 25.75 6.69
N GLY A 162 1.18 25.06 7.31
CA GLY A 162 0.99 24.23 8.49
C GLY A 162 2.22 23.35 8.78
N GLU A 163 2.14 22.53 9.83
CA GLU A 163 3.17 21.59 10.23
C GLU A 163 2.57 20.19 10.37
N LYS A 164 3.26 19.17 9.85
CA LYS A 164 2.86 17.76 9.94
C LYS A 164 3.88 16.97 10.74
N ILE A 165 3.44 15.90 11.39
CA ILE A 165 4.30 15.03 12.20
C ILE A 165 3.95 13.55 11.98
N PHE A 166 4.93 12.67 12.18
CA PHE A 166 4.85 11.22 11.95
C PHE A 166 4.56 10.84 10.49
N VAL A 167 5.05 11.65 9.56
CA VAL A 167 4.95 11.42 8.11
C VAL A 167 5.97 10.39 7.65
#